data_AF-A0A182N0X4-F1
#
_entry.id   AF-A0A182N0X4-F1
#
_cell.length_a   1.000
_cell.length_b   1.000
_cell.length_c   1.000
_cell.angle_alpha   90.00
_cell.angle_beta   90.00
_cell.angle_gamma   90.00
#
_symmetry.space_group_name_H-M   'P 1'
#
loop_
_entity.id
_entity.type
_entity.pdbx_description
1 polymer ?
#
loop_
_entity_poly.entity_id
_entity_poly.type
_entity_poly.pdbx_seq_one_letter_code
_entity_poly.pdbx_strand_id
1 'polypeptide(L)'
;MNFFALTAVALVAIVGTTQALGNYEPLPHYVTLKSFQEAQAECAVYLQVPDDRLQRYLREGYPDEPEVHCLVLCVLENLRAWQNGTLQEHVLANYFLAGGCFPSGPESQCFFYAYVVRYGLWSKDGPLLARLYTQSPEDAFKQDNVDTHACLANLKKAVCHKNRCEYATEVFTQCFGQTELYKHFVAVFKDGASTYTKQ
;
A
#
# COMPACT_ATOMS: atom_id res chain seq x y z
N MET A 1 5.18 -35.85 -57.63
CA MET A 1 4.44 -35.72 -56.35
C MET A 1 5.33 -36.12 -55.18
N ASN A 2 5.94 -35.23 -54.40
CA ASN A 2 6.59 -33.96 -54.70
C ASN A 2 7.53 -33.72 -53.52
N PHE A 3 8.84 -33.78 -53.73
CA PHE A 3 9.86 -33.45 -52.73
C PHE A 3 9.62 -32.05 -52.12
N PHE A 4 9.00 -31.16 -52.91
CA PHE A 4 8.48 -29.85 -52.52
C PHE A 4 7.40 -29.86 -51.43
N ALA A 5 6.61 -30.92 -51.31
CA ALA A 5 5.58 -31.02 -50.27
C ALA A 5 6.17 -31.39 -48.91
N LEU A 6 7.23 -32.21 -48.89
CA LEU A 6 7.94 -32.60 -47.67
C LEU A 6 8.76 -31.44 -47.08
N THR A 7 9.38 -30.62 -47.93
CA THR A 7 10.13 -29.44 -47.49
C THR A 7 9.23 -28.32 -46.97
N ALA A 8 8.02 -28.15 -47.52
CA ALA A 8 7.05 -27.18 -47.05
C ALA A 8 6.54 -27.49 -45.63
N VAL A 9 6.30 -28.78 -45.31
CA VAL A 9 5.83 -29.19 -43.97
C VAL A 9 6.93 -29.03 -42.91
N ALA A 10 8.19 -29.30 -43.27
CA ALA A 10 9.32 -29.13 -42.34
C ALA A 10 9.58 -27.65 -41.98
N LEU A 11 9.41 -26.72 -42.92
CA LEU A 11 9.57 -25.28 -42.65
C LEU A 11 8.45 -24.71 -41.79
N VAL A 12 7.20 -25.16 -41.96
CA VAL A 12 6.07 -24.73 -41.12
C VAL A 12 6.23 -25.20 -39.67
N ALA A 13 6.84 -26.36 -39.44
CA ALA A 13 7.15 -26.84 -38.09
C ALA A 13 8.27 -26.05 -37.38
N ILE A 14 9.22 -25.48 -38.14
CA ILE A 14 10.32 -24.67 -37.58
C ILE A 14 9.88 -23.21 -37.33
N VAL A 15 8.96 -22.67 -38.14
CA VAL A 15 8.39 -21.32 -37.93
C VAL A 15 7.31 -21.32 -36.83
N GLY A 16 6.70 -22.47 -36.54
CA GLY A 16 5.70 -22.62 -35.47
C GLY A 16 6.25 -22.53 -34.04
N THR A 17 7.55 -22.68 -33.83
CA THR A 17 8.15 -22.76 -32.48
C THR A 17 8.80 -21.47 -31.99
N THR A 18 8.96 -20.44 -32.82
CA THR A 18 9.61 -19.18 -32.40
C THR A 18 8.67 -18.17 -31.73
N GLN A 19 7.37 -18.47 -31.60
CA GLN A 19 6.40 -17.56 -30.96
C GLN A 19 6.13 -17.88 -29.49
N ALA A 20 6.82 -18.88 -28.91
CA ALA A 20 6.67 -19.23 -27.50
C ALA A 20 7.77 -18.66 -26.59
N LEU A 21 8.64 -17.76 -27.10
CA LEU A 21 9.29 -16.79 -26.23
C LEU A 21 8.30 -15.65 -26.04
N GLY A 22 7.25 -15.95 -25.27
CA GLY A 22 6.38 -14.93 -24.73
C GLY A 22 7.27 -13.91 -24.05
N ASN A 23 7.33 -12.71 -24.63
CA ASN A 23 7.68 -11.53 -23.87
C ASN A 23 6.82 -11.61 -22.61
N TYR A 24 7.46 -11.84 -21.46
CA TYR A 24 6.79 -11.74 -20.17
C TYR A 24 6.46 -10.26 -20.01
N GLU A 25 5.34 -9.85 -20.57
CA GLU A 25 4.68 -8.63 -20.19
C GLU A 25 4.49 -8.75 -18.69
N PRO A 26 5.09 -7.85 -17.87
CA PRO A 26 4.91 -7.92 -16.43
C PRO A 26 3.42 -7.90 -16.18
N LEU A 27 2.88 -9.03 -15.70
CA LEU A 27 1.49 -9.11 -15.28
C LEU A 27 1.21 -7.90 -14.39
N PRO A 28 0.10 -7.16 -14.65
CA PRO A 28 -0.26 -6.03 -13.81
C PRO A 28 -0.32 -6.54 -12.38
N HIS A 29 0.48 -5.91 -11.51
CA HIS A 29 0.72 -6.21 -10.10
C HIS A 29 -0.39 -7.07 -9.50
N TYR A 30 -0.17 -8.39 -9.40
CA TYR A 30 -1.06 -9.26 -8.64
C TYR A 30 -1.08 -8.70 -7.21
N VAL A 31 -2.21 -8.11 -6.83
CA VAL A 31 -2.40 -7.62 -5.47
C VAL A 31 -2.57 -8.86 -4.61
N THR A 32 -1.59 -9.15 -3.76
CA THR A 32 -1.72 -10.18 -2.73
C THR A 32 -2.78 -9.69 -1.73
N LEU A 33 -3.99 -10.24 -1.83
CA LEU A 33 -5.11 -9.92 -0.91
C LEU A 33 -5.03 -10.69 0.41
N LYS A 34 -3.98 -11.50 0.61
CA LYS A 34 -3.77 -12.33 1.80
C LYS A 34 -3.30 -11.47 2.96
N SER A 35 -3.94 -11.64 4.11
CA SER A 35 -3.51 -11.04 5.37
C SER A 35 -2.22 -11.67 5.89
N PHE A 36 -1.51 -10.94 6.76
CA PHE A 36 -0.35 -11.50 7.46
C PHE A 36 -0.74 -12.72 8.32
N GLN A 37 -1.91 -12.70 8.96
CA GLN A 37 -2.40 -13.80 9.78
C GLN A 37 -2.71 -15.05 8.95
N GLU A 38 -3.32 -14.90 7.78
CA GLU A 38 -3.56 -16.03 6.87
C GLU A 38 -2.23 -16.61 6.36
N ALA A 39 -1.31 -15.74 5.93
CA ALA A 39 0.03 -16.17 5.51
C ALA A 39 0.79 -16.88 6.65
N GLN A 40 0.69 -16.37 7.87
CA GLN A 40 1.26 -16.98 9.07
C GLN A 40 0.61 -18.32 9.40
N ALA A 41 -0.72 -18.43 9.34
CA ALA A 41 -1.40 -19.68 9.62
C ALA A 41 -0.99 -20.77 8.63
N GLU A 42 -0.91 -20.45 7.33
CA GLU A 42 -0.40 -21.38 6.32
C GLU A 42 1.05 -21.78 6.58
N CYS A 43 1.93 -20.82 6.87
CA CYS A 43 3.33 -21.08 7.17
C CYS A 43 3.52 -21.91 8.45
N ALA A 44 2.68 -21.68 9.47
CA ALA A 44 2.67 -22.49 10.68
C ALA A 44 2.31 -23.94 10.38
N VAL A 45 1.35 -24.19 9.47
CA VAL A 45 1.02 -25.54 9.00
C VAL A 45 2.20 -26.18 8.27
N TYR A 46 2.85 -25.47 7.33
CA TYR A 46 4.00 -26.00 6.58
C TYR A 46 5.20 -26.32 7.47
N LEU A 47 5.47 -25.47 8.46
CA LEU A 47 6.59 -25.60 9.37
C LEU A 47 6.25 -26.40 10.64
N GLN A 48 5.02 -26.90 10.74
CA GLN A 48 4.52 -27.66 11.90
C GLN A 48 4.71 -26.92 13.22
N VAL A 49 4.49 -25.60 13.21
CA VAL A 49 4.54 -24.76 14.42
C VAL A 49 3.31 -25.08 15.27
N PRO A 50 3.47 -25.52 16.53
CA PRO A 50 2.35 -25.76 17.42
C PRO A 50 1.48 -24.52 17.63
N ASP A 51 0.16 -24.70 17.70
CA ASP A 51 -0.79 -23.58 17.84
C ASP A 51 -0.53 -22.74 19.09
N ASP A 52 -0.18 -23.36 20.22
CA ASP A 52 0.14 -22.68 21.47
C ASP A 52 1.37 -21.77 21.33
N ARG A 53 2.37 -22.24 20.58
CA ARG A 53 3.57 -21.47 20.25
C ARG A 53 3.25 -20.31 19.32
N LEU A 54 2.41 -20.54 18.30
CA LEU A 54 1.96 -19.49 17.40
C LEU A 54 1.19 -18.38 18.12
N GLN A 55 0.30 -18.75 19.06
CA GLN A 55 -0.40 -17.77 19.90
C GLN A 55 0.53 -17.00 20.81
N ARG A 56 1.62 -17.62 21.30
CA ARG A 56 2.65 -16.92 22.08
C ARG A 56 3.33 -15.85 21.23
N TYR A 57 3.73 -16.17 20.00
CA TYR A 57 4.36 -15.18 19.10
C TYR A 57 3.45 -13.98 18.84
N LEU A 58 2.15 -14.22 18.66
CA LEU A 58 1.16 -13.15 18.48
C LEU A 58 0.99 -12.25 19.71
N ARG A 59 1.21 -12.79 20.92
CA ARG A 59 0.99 -12.09 22.19
C ARG A 59 2.25 -11.38 22.69
N GLU A 60 3.39 -12.05 22.58
CA GLU A 60 4.65 -11.67 23.22
C GLU A 60 5.68 -11.17 22.21
N GLY A 61 5.40 -11.30 20.91
CA GLY A 61 6.32 -10.98 19.82
C GLY A 61 7.14 -12.17 19.36
N TYR A 62 7.93 -11.95 18.32
CA TYR A 62 8.79 -12.96 17.70
C TYR A 62 10.17 -12.95 18.39
N PRO A 63 10.56 -14.00 19.14
CA PRO A 63 11.89 -14.09 19.71
C PRO A 63 12.94 -14.34 18.62
N ASP A 64 14.20 -14.00 18.92
CA ASP A 64 15.37 -14.25 18.06
C ASP A 64 15.77 -15.74 18.14
N GLU A 65 15.00 -16.58 17.44
CA GLU A 65 15.16 -18.03 17.40
C GLU A 65 15.15 -18.52 15.94
N PRO A 66 15.97 -19.52 15.57
CA PRO A 66 16.05 -20.01 14.18
C PRO A 66 14.71 -20.45 13.60
N GLU A 67 13.87 -21.10 14.40
CA GLU A 67 12.54 -21.57 14.00
C GLU A 67 11.60 -20.38 13.70
N VAL A 68 11.78 -19.28 14.42
CA VAL A 68 11.02 -18.05 14.23
C VAL A 68 11.48 -17.33 12.97
N HIS A 69 12.78 -17.32 12.68
CA HIS A 69 13.30 -16.77 11.42
C HIS A 69 12.71 -17.48 10.21
N CYS A 70 12.60 -18.81 10.25
CA CYS A 70 11.95 -19.60 9.21
C CYS A 70 10.46 -19.25 9.06
N LEU A 71 9.73 -19.10 10.17
CA LEU A 71 8.33 -18.70 10.14
C LEU A 71 8.15 -17.31 9.52
N VAL A 72 8.91 -16.32 9.99
CA VAL A 72 8.84 -14.95 9.48
C VAL A 72 9.20 -14.92 8.00
N LEU A 73 10.30 -15.56 7.59
CA LEU A 73 10.68 -15.61 6.18
C LEU A 73 9.60 -16.25 5.30
N CYS A 74 8.99 -17.35 5.76
CA CYS A 74 7.87 -17.97 5.04
C CYS A 74 6.71 -17.00 4.87
N VAL A 75 6.33 -16.25 5.92
CA VAL A 75 5.25 -15.27 5.86
C VAL A 75 5.58 -14.17 4.86
N LEU A 76 6.81 -13.65 4.88
CA LEU A 76 7.23 -12.59 3.97
C LEU A 76 7.25 -13.05 2.51
N GLU A 77 7.71 -14.27 2.24
CA GLU A 77 7.68 -14.88 0.91
C GLU A 77 6.23 -15.07 0.42
N ASN A 78 5.35 -15.57 1.29
CA ASN A 78 3.93 -15.79 0.98
C ASN A 78 3.20 -14.47 0.67
N LEU A 79 3.56 -13.39 1.38
CA LEU A 79 3.05 -12.04 1.13
C LEU A 79 3.71 -11.33 -0.06
N ARG A 80 4.77 -11.90 -0.64
CA ARG A 80 5.65 -11.22 -1.61
C ARG A 80 6.38 -9.99 -1.04
N ALA A 81 6.44 -9.90 0.29
CA ALA A 81 7.22 -8.93 1.04
C ALA A 81 8.71 -9.27 1.06
N TRP A 82 9.10 -10.50 0.74
CA TRP A 82 10.49 -10.89 0.52
C TRP A 82 10.62 -11.49 -0.87
N GLN A 83 11.50 -10.96 -1.70
CA GLN A 83 11.74 -11.43 -3.06
C GLN A 83 13.22 -11.29 -3.40
N ASN A 84 13.81 -12.33 -3.99
CA ASN A 84 15.22 -12.36 -4.43
C ASN A 84 16.22 -11.94 -3.32
N GLY A 85 15.95 -12.30 -2.07
CA GLY A 85 16.82 -11.95 -0.94
C GLY A 85 16.66 -10.52 -0.42
N THR A 86 15.64 -9.78 -0.88
CA THR A 86 15.41 -8.38 -0.53
C THR A 86 14.00 -8.17 0.01
N LEU A 87 13.91 -7.38 1.08
CA LEU A 87 12.64 -6.92 1.65
C LEU A 87 11.99 -5.89 0.73
N GLN A 88 10.72 -6.13 0.39
CA GLN A 88 9.86 -5.21 -0.32
C GLN A 88 9.06 -4.39 0.70
N GLU A 89 9.68 -3.33 1.21
CA GLU A 89 9.14 -2.51 2.31
C GLU A 89 7.70 -2.02 2.04
N HIS A 90 7.41 -1.64 0.80
CA HIS A 90 6.08 -1.19 0.37
C HIS A 90 4.95 -2.22 0.58
N VAL A 91 5.28 -3.51 0.71
CA VAL A 91 4.32 -4.60 0.98
C VAL A 91 4.04 -4.71 2.49
N LEU A 92 5.05 -4.50 3.33
CA LEU A 92 4.94 -4.58 4.79
C LEU A 92 4.47 -3.28 5.45
N ALA A 93 4.65 -2.14 4.78
CA ALA A 93 4.39 -0.85 5.37
C ALA A 93 2.94 -0.68 5.84
N ASN A 94 1.98 -1.35 5.22
CA ASN A 94 0.58 -1.35 5.65
C ASN A 94 0.35 -2.17 6.93
N TYR A 95 1.20 -3.15 7.24
CA TYR A 95 1.08 -4.03 8.40
C TYR A 95 1.53 -3.34 9.70
N PHE A 96 2.62 -2.57 9.65
CA PHE A 96 3.14 -1.84 10.80
C PHE A 96 2.42 -0.52 11.10
N LEU A 97 1.35 -0.18 10.35
CA LEU A 97 0.43 0.90 10.74
C LEU A 97 -0.38 0.56 12.01
N ALA A 98 -0.29 -0.68 12.50
CA ALA A 98 -0.76 -1.12 13.81
C ALA A 98 0.08 -0.48 14.95
N GLY A 99 -0.03 0.84 15.10
CA GLY A 99 0.58 1.61 16.18
C GLY A 99 -0.12 2.95 16.47
N GLY A 100 -1.21 3.27 15.75
CA GLY A 100 -2.00 4.48 16.01
C GLY A 100 -1.34 5.80 15.62
N CYS A 101 -0.13 5.78 15.07
CA CYS A 101 0.55 6.96 14.56
C CYS A 101 0.14 7.20 13.09
N PHE A 102 -1.03 7.77 12.89
CA PHE A 102 -1.51 8.19 11.59
C PHE A 102 -1.29 9.69 11.37
N PRO A 103 -0.68 10.14 10.26
CA PRO A 103 0.29 9.44 9.39
C PRO A 103 1.74 9.74 9.83
N SER A 104 2.51 8.73 10.25
CA SER A 104 3.89 8.92 10.76
C SER A 104 5.02 8.45 9.84
N GLY A 105 4.71 7.85 8.68
CA GLY A 105 5.72 7.35 7.73
C GLY A 105 5.34 7.54 6.25
N PRO A 106 6.30 7.46 5.32
CA PRO A 106 6.10 7.73 3.88
C PRO A 106 4.92 6.98 3.26
N GLU A 107 4.67 5.76 3.69
CA GLU A 107 3.61 4.89 3.16
C GLU A 107 2.25 5.24 3.72
N SER A 108 2.16 5.54 5.02
CA SER A 108 0.93 6.07 5.63
C SER A 108 0.51 7.40 4.99
N GLN A 109 1.49 8.22 4.63
CA GLN A 109 1.29 9.46 3.90
C GLN A 109 0.78 9.17 2.47
N CYS A 110 1.32 8.17 1.79
CA CYS A 110 0.87 7.81 0.45
C CYS A 110 -0.51 7.14 0.43
N PHE A 111 -0.82 6.34 1.45
CA PHE A 111 -2.16 5.82 1.66
C PHE A 111 -3.17 6.94 1.89
N PHE A 112 -2.83 7.90 2.75
CA PHE A 112 -3.67 9.08 2.97
C PHE A 112 -3.86 9.90 1.68
N TYR A 113 -2.79 10.13 0.92
CA TYR A 113 -2.86 10.78 -0.38
C TYR A 113 -3.82 10.04 -1.34
N ALA A 114 -3.69 8.71 -1.46
CA ALA A 114 -4.57 7.91 -2.30
C ALA A 114 -6.02 7.98 -1.83
N TYR A 115 -6.26 7.97 -0.51
CA TYR A 115 -7.58 8.11 0.09
C TYR A 115 -8.23 9.44 -0.29
N VAL A 116 -7.56 10.58 -0.09
CA VAL A 116 -8.13 11.90 -0.40
C VAL A 116 -8.31 12.14 -1.91
N VAL A 117 -7.45 11.54 -2.76
CA VAL A 117 -7.64 11.54 -4.22
C VAL A 117 -8.87 10.73 -4.60
N ARG A 118 -9.04 9.51 -4.05
CA ARG A 118 -10.20 8.65 -4.36
C ARG A 118 -11.52 9.24 -3.84
N TYR A 119 -11.50 9.90 -2.68
CA TYR A 119 -12.63 10.68 -2.18
C TYR A 119 -12.93 11.93 -3.02
N GLY A 120 -12.09 12.24 -4.00
CA GLY A 120 -12.26 13.39 -4.87
C GLY A 120 -11.99 14.72 -4.18
N LEU A 121 -11.27 14.72 -3.06
CA LEU A 121 -10.91 15.92 -2.28
C LEU A 121 -9.60 16.55 -2.73
N TRP A 122 -8.85 15.84 -3.58
CA TRP A 122 -7.54 16.25 -4.03
C TRP A 122 -7.44 16.15 -5.57
N SER A 123 -6.82 17.16 -6.18
CA SER A 123 -6.54 17.21 -7.63
C SER A 123 -5.06 17.05 -7.93
N LYS A 124 -4.65 17.19 -9.20
CA LYS A 124 -3.23 17.18 -9.56
C LYS A 124 -2.43 18.27 -8.81
N ASP A 125 -3.07 19.39 -8.50
CA ASP A 125 -2.38 20.62 -8.06
C ASP A 125 -2.61 20.97 -6.58
N GLY A 126 -3.51 20.28 -5.88
CA GLY A 126 -3.80 20.53 -4.46
C GLY A 126 -5.21 20.13 -4.00
N PRO A 127 -5.59 20.53 -2.78
CA PRO A 127 -6.91 20.25 -2.22
C PRO A 127 -8.02 21.00 -2.97
N LEU A 128 -9.17 20.37 -3.12
CA LEU A 128 -10.37 20.94 -3.74
C LEU A 128 -11.29 21.52 -2.66
N LEU A 129 -11.04 22.78 -2.27
CA LEU A 129 -11.75 23.47 -1.17
C LEU A 129 -13.28 23.39 -1.29
N ALA A 130 -13.84 23.62 -2.48
CA ALA A 130 -15.29 23.52 -2.69
C ALA A 130 -15.85 22.12 -2.37
N ARG A 131 -15.10 21.05 -2.66
CA ARG A 131 -15.52 19.68 -2.35
C ARG A 131 -15.33 19.34 -0.88
N LEU A 132 -14.26 19.85 -0.27
CA LEU A 132 -14.05 19.75 1.18
C LEU A 132 -15.19 20.44 1.94
N TYR A 133 -15.60 21.64 1.51
CA TYR A 133 -16.71 22.38 2.10
C TYR A 133 -18.05 21.64 1.95
N THR A 134 -18.28 20.95 0.83
CA THR A 134 -19.46 20.09 0.66
C THR A 134 -19.48 18.90 1.61
N GLN A 135 -18.32 18.32 1.95
CA GLN A 135 -18.24 17.21 2.91
C GLN A 135 -18.37 17.69 4.36
N SER A 136 -17.76 18.82 4.67
CA SER A 136 -17.78 19.42 6.01
C SER A 136 -17.82 20.94 5.86
N PRO A 137 -18.93 21.62 6.22
CA PRO A 137 -19.10 23.06 6.00
C PRO A 137 -18.35 23.88 7.06
N GLU A 138 -17.02 23.82 7.02
CA GLU A 138 -16.12 24.50 7.95
C GLU A 138 -15.47 25.73 7.31
N ASP A 139 -15.17 26.75 8.12
CA ASP A 139 -14.58 28.01 7.64
C ASP A 139 -13.26 27.80 6.90
N ALA A 140 -12.46 26.81 7.30
CA ALA A 140 -11.20 26.44 6.66
C ALA A 140 -11.35 25.98 5.19
N PHE A 141 -12.55 25.58 4.76
CA PHE A 141 -12.79 25.14 3.40
C PHE A 141 -13.53 26.18 2.55
N LYS A 142 -13.89 27.32 3.12
CA LYS A 142 -14.47 28.43 2.35
C LYS A 142 -13.46 28.98 1.36
N GLN A 143 -13.94 29.27 0.16
CA GLN A 143 -13.08 29.66 -0.96
C GLN A 143 -12.44 31.05 -0.77
N ASP A 144 -12.98 31.88 0.11
CA ASP A 144 -12.49 33.21 0.49
C ASP A 144 -11.67 33.20 1.80
N ASN A 145 -11.40 32.04 2.40
CA ASN A 145 -10.62 31.95 3.62
C ASN A 145 -9.15 32.31 3.39
N VAL A 146 -8.75 33.50 3.85
CA VAL A 146 -7.41 34.06 3.66
C VAL A 146 -6.32 33.21 4.32
N ASP A 147 -6.58 32.71 5.54
CA ASP A 147 -5.61 31.93 6.31
C ASP A 147 -5.30 30.58 5.63
N THR A 148 -6.32 29.96 5.07
CA THR A 148 -6.19 28.72 4.30
C THR A 148 -5.34 28.93 3.07
N HIS A 149 -5.64 29.97 2.27
CA HIS A 149 -4.84 30.28 1.08
C HIS A 149 -3.39 30.63 1.45
N ALA A 150 -3.17 31.36 2.54
CA ALA A 150 -1.84 31.67 3.04
C ALA A 150 -1.07 30.40 3.42
N CYS A 151 -1.71 29.48 4.15
CA CYS A 151 -1.11 28.19 4.53
C CYS A 151 -0.76 27.35 3.29
N LEU A 152 -1.69 27.19 2.35
CA LEU A 152 -1.46 26.43 1.11
C LEU A 152 -0.34 27.05 0.28
N ALA A 153 -0.29 28.38 0.15
CA ALA A 153 0.77 29.06 -0.58
C ALA A 153 2.16 28.86 0.07
N ASN A 154 2.23 28.85 1.40
CA ASN A 154 3.47 28.60 2.13
C ASN A 154 3.96 27.16 1.94
N LEU A 155 3.07 26.17 2.06
CA LEU A 155 3.43 24.78 1.81
C LEU A 155 3.82 24.54 0.36
N LYS A 156 3.13 25.18 -0.60
CA LYS A 156 3.45 25.06 -2.02
C LYS A 156 4.88 25.51 -2.36
N LYS A 157 5.42 26.52 -1.66
CA LYS A 157 6.82 26.94 -1.81
C LYS A 157 7.81 25.91 -1.29
N ALA A 158 7.42 25.12 -0.30
CA ALA A 158 8.23 24.05 0.28
C ALA A 158 8.15 22.70 -0.48
N VAL A 159 7.36 22.62 -1.55
CA VAL A 159 7.14 21.38 -2.33
C VAL A 159 8.39 20.88 -3.05
N CYS A 160 9.37 21.74 -3.35
CA CYS A 160 10.55 21.36 -4.12
C CYS A 160 11.37 20.21 -3.50
N HIS A 161 11.22 19.97 -2.20
CA HIS A 161 11.92 18.91 -1.48
C HIS A 161 10.99 17.79 -0.99
N LYS A 162 9.73 17.75 -1.45
CA LYS A 162 8.71 16.84 -0.92
C LYS A 162 8.04 16.05 -2.03
N ASN A 163 7.75 14.79 -1.75
CA ASN A 163 6.91 13.99 -2.64
C ASN A 163 5.42 14.36 -2.48
N ARG A 164 4.57 13.87 -3.39
CA ARG A 164 3.13 14.21 -3.39
C ARG A 164 2.40 13.74 -2.12
N CYS A 165 2.86 12.65 -1.53
CA CYS A 165 2.27 12.06 -0.33
C CYS A 165 2.56 12.89 0.91
N GLU A 166 3.82 13.31 1.08
CA GLU A 166 4.26 14.24 2.12
C GLU A 166 3.51 15.57 2.00
N TYR A 167 3.46 16.13 0.80
CA TYR A 167 2.78 17.41 0.57
C TYR A 167 1.29 17.35 0.93
N ALA A 168 0.59 16.29 0.51
CA ALA A 168 -0.83 16.14 0.85
C ALA A 168 -1.05 15.98 2.34
N THR A 169 -0.21 15.18 3.00
CA THR A 169 -0.26 15.01 4.44
C THR A 169 -0.06 16.33 5.17
N GLU A 170 0.95 17.11 4.79
CA GLU A 170 1.22 18.40 5.42
C GLU A 170 0.12 19.41 5.23
N VAL A 171 -0.53 19.43 4.07
CA VAL A 171 -1.70 20.29 3.86
C VAL A 171 -2.79 19.95 4.87
N PHE A 172 -3.10 18.67 5.07
CA PHE A 172 -4.14 18.28 6.01
C PHE A 172 -3.74 18.44 7.48
N THR A 173 -2.48 18.20 7.84
CA THR A 173 -2.01 18.37 9.22
C THR A 173 -1.84 19.85 9.59
N GLN A 174 -1.26 20.67 8.70
CA GLN A 174 -0.91 22.05 9.00
C GLN A 174 -2.02 23.04 8.66
N CYS A 175 -2.68 22.90 7.51
CA CYS A 175 -3.74 23.83 7.11
C CYS A 175 -5.12 23.40 7.62
N PHE A 176 -5.35 22.09 7.73
CA PHE A 176 -6.66 21.54 8.12
C PHE A 176 -6.66 20.80 9.46
N GLY A 177 -5.56 20.87 10.22
CA GLY A 177 -5.37 20.05 11.44
C GLY A 177 -6.40 20.30 12.54
N GLN A 178 -7.05 21.46 12.53
CA GLN A 178 -8.08 21.83 13.50
C GLN A 178 -9.51 21.51 13.04
N THR A 179 -9.67 21.05 11.79
CA THR A 179 -10.99 20.77 11.21
C THR A 179 -11.59 19.48 11.74
N GLU A 180 -12.91 19.44 11.86
CA GLU A 180 -13.65 18.22 12.20
C GLU A 180 -13.49 17.14 11.12
N LEU A 181 -13.38 17.54 9.84
CA LEU A 181 -13.10 16.60 8.76
C LEU A 181 -11.75 15.88 8.96
N TYR A 182 -10.70 16.62 9.34
CA TYR A 182 -9.39 16.00 9.59
C TYR A 182 -9.42 15.09 10.81
N LYS A 183 -10.08 15.51 11.90
CA LYS A 183 -10.31 14.65 13.09
C LYS A 183 -11.04 13.37 12.71
N HIS A 184 -12.07 13.47 11.86
CA HIS A 184 -12.80 12.32 11.36
C HIS A 184 -11.91 11.38 10.54
N PHE A 185 -11.04 11.90 9.66
CA PHE A 185 -10.07 11.06 8.95
C PHE A 185 -9.16 10.33 9.92
N VAL A 186 -8.54 11.03 10.87
CA VAL A 186 -7.69 10.41 11.90
C VAL A 186 -8.45 9.31 12.64
N ALA A 187 -9.71 9.54 13.01
CA ALA A 187 -10.56 8.55 13.64
C ALA A 187 -10.80 7.33 12.73
N VAL A 188 -11.17 7.51 11.46
CA VAL A 188 -11.39 6.41 10.50
C VAL A 188 -10.13 5.57 10.32
N PHE A 189 -8.96 6.20 10.22
CA PHE A 189 -7.70 5.45 10.08
C PHE A 189 -7.31 4.73 11.37
N LYS A 190 -7.53 5.37 12.53
CA LYS A 190 -7.32 4.75 13.85
C LYS A 190 -8.26 3.56 14.04
N ASP A 191 -9.54 3.75 13.75
CA ASP A 191 -10.56 2.73 13.84
C ASP A 191 -10.23 1.59 12.89
N GLY A 192 -9.96 1.87 11.61
CA GLY A 192 -9.52 0.88 10.62
C GLY A 192 -8.30 0.07 11.07
N ALA A 193 -7.29 0.74 11.63
CA ALA A 193 -6.10 0.06 12.18
C ALA A 193 -6.44 -0.79 13.42
N SER A 194 -7.39 -0.35 14.26
CA SER A 194 -7.82 -1.07 15.47
C SER A 194 -8.83 -2.19 15.21
N THR A 195 -9.66 -2.07 14.17
CA THR A 195 -10.64 -3.07 13.73
C THR A 195 -10.03 -4.14 12.84
N TYR A 196 -8.72 -4.03 12.51
CA TYR A 196 -7.92 -5.17 12.05
C TYR A 196 -7.65 -6.16 13.21
N THR A 197 -8.67 -6.43 14.00
CA THR A 197 -8.77 -7.56 14.91
C THR A 197 -9.61 -8.62 14.23
N LYS A 198 -8.93 -9.70 13.81
CA LYS A 198 -9.42 -11.05 13.49
C LYS A 198 -10.94 -11.19 13.33
N GLN A 199 -11.40 -11.41 12.10
CA GLN A 199 -12.36 -12.50 11.88
C GLN A 199 -11.57 -13.78 11.63
#